data_AF-A0A258DH06-F1
#
_entry.id   AF-A0A258DH06-F1
#
_cell.length_a   1.000
_cell.length_b   1.000
_cell.length_c   1.000
_cell.angle_alpha   90.00
_cell.angle_beta   90.00
_cell.angle_gamma   90.00
#
_symmetry.space_group_name_H-M   'P 1'
#
loop_
_entity.id
_entity.type
_entity.pdbx_description
1 polymer ?
#
loop_
_entity_poly.entity_id
_entity_poly.type
_entity_poly.pdbx_seq_one_letter_code
_entity_poly.pdbx_strand_id
1 'polypeptide(L)' 'MIDPWLILFVAVVLVLAGVVKGVIAMGLPTIGVGLLSIVMPPADAAALILLPATLTNVAQLLSGPRLVPLVRRFWGRA' A
#
# COMPACT_ATOMS: atom_id res chain seq x y z
N MET A 1 -15.48 -22.26 -0.01
CA MET A 1 -14.25 -22.61 0.75
C MET A 1 -13.17 -21.73 0.17
N ILE A 2 -12.42 -20.95 0.97
CA ILE A 2 -11.37 -20.08 0.40
C ILE A 2 -10.22 -20.97 -0.06
N ASP A 3 -9.82 -20.86 -1.32
CA ASP A 3 -8.76 -21.68 -1.90
C ASP A 3 -7.40 -21.32 -1.25
N PRO A 4 -6.68 -22.28 -0.66
CA PRO A 4 -5.38 -22.03 -0.03
C PRO A 4 -4.36 -21.39 -0.99
N TRP A 5 -4.45 -21.73 -2.28
CA TRP A 5 -3.59 -21.17 -3.32
C TRP A 5 -3.87 -19.70 -3.60
N LEU A 6 -5.12 -19.25 -3.48
CA LEU A 6 -5.49 -17.85 -3.62
C LEU A 6 -4.90 -17.01 -2.49
N ILE A 7 -4.95 -17.52 -1.26
CA ILE A 7 -4.35 -16.85 -0.09
C ILE A 7 -2.84 -16.70 -0.26
N LEU A 8 -2.15 -17.78 -0.69
CA LEU A 8 -0.71 -17.76 -0.92
C LEU A 8 -0.33 -16.73 -2.00
N PHE A 9 -1.08 -16.70 -3.10
CA PHE A 9 -0.86 -15.74 -4.19
C PHE A 9 -1.02 -14.29 -3.71
N VAL A 10 -2.11 -13.98 -2.98
CA VAL A 10 -2.35 -12.64 -2.42
C VAL A 10 -1.23 -12.24 -1.46
N ALA A 11 -0.76 -13.15 -0.59
CA ALA A 11 0.33 -12.88 0.33
C ALA A 11 1.64 -12.53 -0.42
N VAL A 12 2.00 -13.28 -1.47
CA VAL A 12 3.18 -13.02 -2.30
C VAL A 12 3.08 -11.64 -2.97
N VAL A 13 1.92 -11.32 -3.54
CA VAL A 13 1.70 -10.02 -4.20
C VAL A 13 1.83 -8.87 -3.20
N LEU A 14 1.26 -9.00 -1.99
CA LEU A 14 1.38 -7.97 -0.96
C LEU A 14 2.82 -7.75 -0.48
N VAL A 15 3.61 -8.83 -0.34
CA VAL A 15 5.03 -8.74 0.01
C VAL A 15 5.83 -8.04 -1.09
N LEU A 16 5.69 -8.47 -2.35
CA LEU A 16 6.38 -7.87 -3.49
C LEU A 16 6.04 -6.39 -3.63
N ALA A 17 4.75 -6.05 -3.59
CA ALA A 17 4.29 -4.68 -3.68
C ALA A 17 4.81 -3.84 -2.49
N GLY A 18 4.87 -4.42 -1.28
CA GLY A 18 5.44 -3.79 -0.08
C GLY A 18 6.94 -3.48 -0.21
N VAL A 19 7.73 -4.39 -0.78
CA VAL A 19 9.16 -4.17 -1.08
C VAL A 19 9.33 -3.01 -2.06
N VAL A 20 8.55 -2.99 -3.14
CA VAL A 20 8.59 -1.91 -4.15
C VAL A 20 8.22 -0.57 -3.52
N LYS A 21 7.21 -0.53 -2.65
CA LYS A 21 6.87 0.68 -1.88
C LYS A 21 8.04 1.18 -1.04
N GLY A 22 8.76 0.28 -0.37
CA GLY A 22 9.92 0.62 0.44
C GLY A 22 11.08 1.22 -0.36
N VAL A 23 11.24 0.82 -1.62
CA VAL A 23 12.32 1.29 -2.51
C VAL A 23 11.96 2.54 -3.30
N ILE A 24 10.72 2.66 -3.81
CA ILE A 24 10.31 3.66 -4.81
C ILE A 24 9.29 4.68 -4.24
N ALA A 25 8.84 4.50 -2.99
CA ALA A 25 7.84 5.33 -2.29
C ALA A 25 6.41 5.36 -2.88
N MET A 26 6.21 5.05 -4.17
CA MET A 26 4.90 5.13 -4.86
C MET A 26 4.48 3.87 -5.67
N GLY A 27 5.18 2.74 -5.57
CA GLY A 27 4.91 1.59 -6.45
C GLY A 27 3.77 0.63 -6.01
N LEU A 28 3.28 0.75 -4.78
CA LEU A 28 2.33 -0.23 -4.20
C LEU A 28 1.02 -0.37 -4.98
N PRO A 29 0.32 0.73 -5.36
CA PRO A 29 -0.97 0.62 -6.04
C PRO A 29 -0.78 0.14 -7.48
N THR A 30 0.24 0.63 -8.18
CA THR A 30 0.42 0.41 -9.63
C THR A 30 0.76 -1.04 -9.94
N ILE A 31 1.72 -1.62 -9.21
CA ILE A 31 2.14 -3.01 -9.43
C ILE A 31 1.14 -3.98 -8.83
N GLY A 32 0.66 -3.70 -7.61
CA GLY A 32 -0.28 -4.59 -6.94
C GLY A 32 -1.61 -4.69 -7.70
N VAL A 33 -2.20 -3.56 -8.12
CA VAL A 33 -3.45 -3.58 -8.89
C VAL A 33 -3.21 -4.22 -10.25
N GLY A 34 -2.08 -3.95 -10.91
CA GLY A 34 -1.72 -4.58 -12.19
C GLY A 34 -1.63 -6.11 -12.11
N LEU A 35 -1.02 -6.66 -11.04
CA LEU A 35 -0.88 -8.11 -10.87
C LEU A 35 -2.16 -8.78 -10.39
N LEU A 36 -2.88 -8.19 -9.44
CA LEU A 36 -4.14 -8.76 -8.94
C LEU A 36 -5.24 -8.71 -10.01
N SER A 37 -5.24 -7.70 -10.89
CA SER A 37 -6.23 -7.57 -11.97
C SER A 37 -6.18 -8.71 -13.00
N ILE A 38 -5.14 -9.55 -12.97
CA ILE A 38 -5.05 -10.77 -13.79
C ILE A 38 -6.08 -11.82 -13.34
N VAL A 39 -6.44 -11.83 -12.05
CA VAL A 39 -7.26 -12.89 -11.43
C VAL A 39 -8.55 -12.38 -10.77
N MET A 40 -8.73 -11.06 -10.65
CA MET A 40 -9.95 -10.45 -10.09
C MET A 40 -10.25 -9.11 -10.76
N PRO A 41 -11.47 -8.57 -10.63
CA PRO A 41 -11.79 -7.23 -11.11
C PRO A 41 -10.84 -6.16 -10.54
N PRO A 42 -10.43 -5.15 -11.34
CA PRO A 42 -9.51 -4.10 -10.88
C PRO A 42 -9.99 -3.32 -9.65
N ALA A 43 -11.31 -3.17 -9.50
CA ALA A 43 -11.90 -2.51 -8.34
C ALA A 43 -11.62 -3.28 -7.04
N ASP A 44 -11.71 -4.61 -7.07
CA ASP A 44 -11.48 -5.47 -5.91
C ASP A 44 -9.98 -5.51 -5.55
N ALA A 45 -9.12 -5.59 -6.57
CA ALA A 45 -7.67 -5.48 -6.42
C ALA A 45 -7.26 -4.17 -5.74
N ALA A 46 -7.84 -3.05 -6.18
CA ALA A 46 -7.60 -1.73 -5.59
C ALA A 46 -8.06 -1.68 -4.14
N ALA A 47 -9.23 -2.22 -3.81
CA ALA A 47 -9.74 -2.25 -2.44
C ALA A 47 -8.83 -3.05 -1.49
N LEU A 48 -8.37 -4.23 -1.93
CA LEU A 48 -7.46 -5.09 -1.15
C LEU A 48 -6.10 -4.45 -0.89
N ILE A 49 -5.60 -3.61 -1.80
CA ILE A 49 -4.32 -2.93 -1.65
C ILE A 49 -4.47 -1.61 -0.88
N LEU A 50 -5.55 -0.88 -1.11
CA LEU A 50 -5.76 0.45 -0.53
C LEU A 50 -5.78 0.41 0.99
N LEU A 51 -6.45 -0.59 1.58
CA LEU A 51 -6.62 -0.72 3.02
C LEU A 51 -5.29 -0.95 3.77
N PRO A 52 -4.46 -1.96 3.43
CA PRO A 52 -3.14 -2.11 4.04
C PRO A 52 -2.17 -0.98 3.67
N ALA A 53 -2.27 -0.41 2.46
CA ALA A 53 -1.44 0.71 2.04
C ALA A 53 -1.67 1.95 2.90
N THR A 54 -2.93 2.32 3.12
CA THR A 54 -3.32 3.47 3.93
C THR A 54 -2.98 3.26 5.39
N LEU A 55 -3.25 2.08 5.95
CA LEU A 55 -2.88 1.75 7.33
C LEU A 55 -1.36 1.86 7.55
N THR A 56 -0.56 1.26 6.67
CA THR A 56 0.91 1.34 6.79
C THR A 56 1.45 2.75 6.54
N ASN A 57 0.84 3.53 5.63
CA ASN A 57 1.20 4.94 5.42
C ASN A 57 0.91 5.80 6.65
N VAL A 58 -0.27 5.65 7.26
CA VAL A 58 -0.64 6.39 8.47
C VAL A 58 0.25 5.97 9.64
N ALA A 59 0.51 4.67 9.80
CA ALA A 59 1.43 4.19 10.83
C ALA A 59 2.86 4.72 10.64
N GLN A 60 3.38 4.73 9.40
CA GLN A 60 4.69 5.30 9.08
C GLN A 60 4.75 6.81 9.33
N LEU A 61 3.69 7.54 8.99
CA LEU A 61 3.53 8.96 9.29
C LEU A 61 3.65 9.15 10.80
N LEU A 62 2.78 8.51 11.59
CA LEU A 62 2.73 8.62 13.06
C LEU A 62 4.02 8.17 13.77
N SER A 63 4.76 7.22 13.20
CA SER A 63 6.02 6.70 13.77
C SER A 63 7.24 7.60 13.51
N GLY A 64 7.11 8.62 12.65
CA GLY A 64 8.24 9.47 12.24
C GLY A 64 8.51 10.64 13.22
N PRO A 65 9.74 10.83 13.71
CA PRO A 65 10.08 11.93 14.64
C PRO A 65 9.98 13.34 14.02
N ARG A 66 9.67 13.44 12.72
CA ARG A 66 9.65 14.70 11.95
C ARG A 66 8.25 15.18 11.59
N LEU A 67 7.20 14.56 12.12
CA LEU A 67 5.82 14.98 11.86
C LEU A 67 5.53 16.43 12.26
N VAL A 68 5.92 16.80 13.49
CA VAL A 68 5.68 18.15 14.00
C VAL A 68 6.41 19.22 13.16
N PRO A 69 7.70 19.05 12.81
CA PRO A 69 8.37 19.92 11.84
C PRO A 69 7.71 19.96 10.46
N LEU A 70 7.22 18.81 9.95
CA LEU A 70 6.59 18.71 8.63
C LEU A 70 5.27 19.48 8.58
N VAL A 71 4.39 19.27 9.56
CA VAL A 71 3.10 19.98 9.66
C VAL A 71 3.34 21.49 9.79
N ARG A 72 4.27 21.92 10.66
CA ARG A 72 4.65 23.34 10.79
C ARG A 72 5.16 23.95 9.48
N ARG A 73 5.88 23.19 8.64
CA ARG A 73 6.43 23.66 7.36
C ARG A 73 5.35 23.88 6.29
N PHE A 74 4.30 23.06 6.28
CA PHE A 74 3.22 23.14 5.29
C PHE A 74 2.02 23.98 5.75
N TRP A 75 1.83 24.17 7.06
CA TRP A 75 0.73 24.97 7.61
C TRP A 75 0.82 26.47 7.30
N GLY A 76 2.03 27.00 7.13
CA GLY A 76 2.23 28.41 6.71
C GLY A 76 2.10 28.66 5.21
N ARG A 77 1.80 27.63 4.41
CA ARG A 77 1.62 27.70 2.94
C ARG A 77 0.25 27.20 2.46
N ALA A 78 -0.64 26.84 3.38
CA ALA A 78 -2.02 26.42 3.10
C ALA A 78 -2.98 27.60 3.28
#